data_AF-A0A6D1ACX8-F1
#
_entry.id   AF-A0A6D1ACX8-F1
#
_cell.length_a   1.000
_cell.length_b   1.000
_cell.length_c   1.000
_cell.angle_alpha   90.00
_cell.angle_beta   90.00
_cell.angle_gamma   90.00
#
_symmetry.space_group_name_H-M   'P 1'
#
loop_
_entity.id
_entity.type
_entity.pdbx_description
1 polymer ?
#
loop_
_entity_poly.entity_id
_entity_poly.type
_entity_poly.pdbx_seq_one_letter_code
_entity_poly.pdbx_strand_id
1 'polypeptide(L)'
;VIVKYGLSKFMILYGRRKFAAMLITGIVLKIAFDFLYPIVPFEIAEFRGIGIIVPGLIANTIQKQGLTITFGSTLLLSGATFAIMFVY
;
A
#
# COMPACT_ATOMS: atom_id res chain seq x y z
N VAL A 1 6.93 -7.35 -1.01
CA VAL A 1 7.36 -8.67 -1.55
C VAL A 1 7.58 -8.60 -3.06
N ILE A 2 6.58 -8.18 -3.84
CA ILE A 2 6.62 -8.15 -5.32
C ILE A 2 7.83 -7.35 -5.88
N VAL A 3 8.05 -6.12 -5.42
CA VAL A 3 9.19 -5.32 -5.94
C VAL A 3 10.54 -5.86 -5.48
N LYS A 4 10.63 -6.26 -4.21
CA LYS A 4 11.90 -6.73 -3.59
C LYS A 4 12.35 -8.10 -4.12
N TYR A 5 11.43 -8.96 -4.55
CA TYR A 5 11.78 -10.32 -4.98
C TYR A 5 11.50 -10.59 -6.46
N GLY A 6 10.53 -9.89 -7.07
CA GLY A 6 10.22 -9.99 -8.49
C GLY A 6 11.03 -8.99 -9.32
N LEU A 7 10.72 -7.70 -9.19
CA LEU A 7 11.32 -6.65 -10.04
C LEU A 7 12.83 -6.48 -9.85
N SER A 8 13.36 -6.67 -8.64
CA SER A 8 14.80 -6.57 -8.38
C SER A 8 15.64 -7.65 -9.08
N LYS A 9 15.01 -8.73 -9.57
CA LYS A 9 15.68 -9.79 -10.34
C LYS A 9 15.96 -9.37 -11.79
N PHE A 10 15.13 -8.47 -12.32
CA PHE A 10 15.25 -7.98 -13.70
C PHE A 10 15.88 -6.58 -13.76
N MET A 11 15.79 -5.80 -12.68
CA MET A 11 16.23 -4.40 -12.66
C MET A 11 16.95 -4.04 -11.36
N ILE A 12 18.02 -3.28 -11.48
CA ILE A 12 18.75 -2.73 -10.32
C ILE A 12 17.93 -1.59 -9.70
N LEU A 13 17.24 -1.87 -8.60
CA LEU A 13 16.36 -0.92 -7.91
C LEU A 13 16.95 -0.46 -6.56
N TYR A 14 17.56 0.73 -6.57
CA TYR A 14 18.07 1.41 -5.38
C TYR A 14 17.56 2.87 -5.27
N GLY A 15 17.50 3.39 -4.04
CA GLY A 15 17.12 4.77 -3.74
C GLY A 15 15.73 5.16 -4.26
N ARG A 16 15.62 6.34 -4.89
CA ARG A 16 14.36 6.92 -5.41
C ARG A 16 13.67 6.04 -6.46
N ARG A 17 14.43 5.28 -7.26
CA ARG A 17 13.87 4.38 -8.30
C ARG A 17 13.07 3.23 -7.70
N LYS A 18 13.51 2.74 -6.54
CA LYS A 18 12.83 1.67 -5.80
C LYS A 18 11.47 2.13 -5.28
N PHE A 19 11.38 3.38 -4.81
CA PHE A 19 10.11 3.98 -4.39
C PHE A 19 9.11 4.11 -5.54
N ALA A 20 9.57 4.62 -6.69
CA ALA A 20 8.73 4.72 -7.89
C ALA A 20 8.21 3.34 -8.32
N ALA A 21 9.05 2.31 -8.32
CA ALA A 21 8.62 0.94 -8.64
C ALA A 21 7.55 0.41 -7.66
N MET A 22 7.63 0.76 -6.38
CA MET A 22 6.62 0.39 -5.36
C MET A 22 5.28 1.08 -5.60
N LEU A 23 5.29 2.36 -5.98
CA LEU A 23 4.08 3.09 -6.39
C LEU A 23 3.45 2.49 -7.64
N ILE A 24 4.25 2.29 -8.70
CA ILE A 24 3.76 1.72 -9.97
C ILE A 24 3.15 0.33 -9.75
N THR A 25 3.80 -0.50 -8.94
CA THR A 25 3.28 -1.83 -8.61
C THR A 25 1.92 -1.74 -7.89
N GLY A 26 1.75 -0.79 -6.96
CA GLY A 26 0.47 -0.54 -6.30
C GLY A 26 -0.64 -0.14 -7.29
N ILE A 27 -0.31 0.73 -8.25
CA ILE A 27 -1.24 1.15 -9.31
C ILE A 27 -1.66 -0.04 -10.17
N VAL A 28 -0.70 -0.81 -10.67
CA VAL A 28 -0.98 -1.99 -11.52
C VAL A 28 -1.83 -3.01 -10.79
N LEU A 29 -1.55 -3.27 -9.50
CA LEU A 29 -2.35 -4.18 -8.70
C LEU A 29 -3.77 -3.68 -8.50
N LYS A 30 -3.96 -2.37 -8.23
CA LYS A 30 -5.29 -1.79 -8.08
C LYS A 30 -6.11 -1.95 -9.36
N ILE A 31 -5.53 -1.61 -10.51
CA ILE A 31 -6.16 -1.79 -11.82
C ILE A 31 -6.52 -3.27 -12.05
N ALA A 32 -5.60 -4.20 -11.74
CA ALA A 32 -5.86 -5.63 -11.87
C ALA A 32 -7.02 -6.10 -10.99
N PHE A 33 -7.12 -5.63 -9.75
CA PHE A 33 -8.24 -5.94 -8.86
C PHE A 33 -9.55 -5.33 -9.33
N ASP A 34 -9.53 -4.15 -9.93
CA ASP A 34 -10.73 -3.52 -10.49
C ASP A 34 -11.30 -4.36 -11.67
N PHE A 35 -10.43 -5.02 -12.46
CA PHE A 35 -10.86 -5.96 -13.51
C PHE A 35 -11.42 -7.30 -12.97
N LEU A 36 -11.10 -7.66 -11.72
CA LEU A 36 -11.56 -8.90 -11.07
C LEU A 36 -12.91 -8.71 -10.35
N TYR A 37 -13.51 -7.52 -10.40
CA TYR A 37 -14.84 -7.27 -9.85
C TYR A 37 -15.92 -8.08 -10.60
N PRO A 38 -16.89 -8.72 -9.92
CA PRO A 38 -17.26 -8.62 -8.50
C PRO A 38 -16.67 -9.73 -7.59
N ILE A 39 -15.70 -10.52 -8.05
CA ILE A 39 -15.14 -11.64 -7.27
C ILE A 39 -14.44 -11.14 -6.00
N VAL A 40 -13.91 -9.91 -6.03
CA VAL A 40 -13.34 -9.23 -4.88
C VAL A 40 -14.33 -8.21 -4.30
N PRO A 41 -14.55 -8.18 -2.97
CA PRO A 41 -15.58 -7.35 -2.33
C PRO A 41 -15.19 -5.86 -2.23
N PHE A 42 -14.12 -5.45 -2.90
CA PHE A 42 -13.70 -4.06 -2.91
C PHE A 42 -14.51 -3.35 -3.99
N GLU A 43 -15.40 -2.46 -3.59
CA GLU A 43 -16.12 -1.61 -4.53
C GLU A 43 -15.13 -0.86 -5.43
N ILE A 44 -15.59 -0.52 -6.64
CA ILE A 44 -15.02 0.49 -7.53
C ILE A 44 -15.25 1.85 -6.85
N ALA A 45 -14.68 2.03 -5.65
CA ALA A 45 -14.88 3.16 -4.77
C ALA A 45 -14.06 4.34 -5.28
N GLU A 46 -14.43 4.79 -6.48
CA GLU A 46 -13.90 5.95 -7.19
C GLU A 46 -12.38 5.88 -7.45
N PHE A 47 -11.90 6.54 -8.50
CA PHE A 47 -10.47 6.83 -8.63
C PHE A 47 -10.05 7.88 -7.56
N ARG A 48 -10.32 7.62 -6.28
CA ARG A 48 -9.74 8.40 -5.18
C ARG A 48 -8.25 8.10 -5.21
N GLY A 49 -7.46 9.06 -5.69
CA GLY A 49 -6.01 8.90 -5.86
C GLY A 49 -5.31 8.35 -4.61
N ILE A 50 -5.88 8.59 -3.42
CA ILE A 50 -5.48 8.00 -2.15
C ILE A 50 -5.48 6.45 -2.20
N GLY A 51 -6.55 5.79 -2.66
CA GLY A 51 -6.66 4.32 -2.68
C GLY A 51 -5.64 3.63 -3.59
N ILE A 52 -5.13 4.36 -4.59
CA ILE A 52 -4.11 3.88 -5.54
C ILE A 52 -2.69 4.12 -5.01
N ILE A 53 -2.45 5.28 -4.40
CA ILE A 53 -1.12 5.70 -3.96
C ILE A 53 -0.76 5.08 -2.59
N VAL A 54 -1.72 4.96 -1.69
CA VAL A 54 -1.52 4.48 -0.31
C VAL A 54 -0.84 3.11 -0.23
N PRO A 55 -1.24 2.07 -1.00
CA PRO A 55 -0.55 0.78 -0.97
C PRO A 55 0.95 0.88 -1.29
N GLY A 56 1.32 1.72 -2.26
CA GLY A 56 2.72 1.94 -2.62
C GLY A 56 3.51 2.71 -1.56
N LEU A 57 2.86 3.67 -0.88
CA LEU A 57 3.44 4.37 0.27
C LEU A 57 3.67 3.43 1.45
N ILE A 58 2.67 2.62 1.81
CA ILE A 58 2.75 1.63 2.89
C ILE A 58 3.83 0.59 2.59
N ALA A 59 3.91 0.12 1.35
CA ALA A 59 4.96 -0.81 0.96
C ALA A 59 6.36 -0.19 1.21
N ASN A 60 6.53 1.10 0.91
CA ASN A 60 7.79 1.81 1.11
C ASN A 60 8.09 2.06 2.59
N THR A 61 7.09 2.34 3.43
CA THR A 61 7.30 2.47 4.88
C THR A 61 7.68 1.12 5.51
N ILE A 62 7.00 0.03 5.14
CA ILE A 62 7.37 -1.34 5.54
C ILE A 62 8.82 -1.65 5.13
N GLN A 63 9.23 -1.22 3.94
CA GLN A 63 10.60 -1.42 3.48
C GLN A 63 11.64 -0.64 4.31
N LYS A 64 11.31 0.55 4.81
CA LYS A 64 12.24 1.40 5.58
C LYS A 64 12.23 1.09 7.08
N GLN A 65 11.05 0.83 7.66
CA GLN A 65 10.83 0.72 9.10
C GLN A 65 10.54 -0.71 9.56
N GLY A 66 10.26 -1.63 8.63
CA GLY A 66 9.90 -3.01 8.95
C GLY A 66 8.39 -3.19 9.15
N LEU A 67 7.94 -4.44 8.97
CA LEU A 67 6.52 -4.78 9.01
C LEU A 67 5.88 -4.50 10.37
N THR A 68 6.54 -4.91 11.45
CA THR A 68 6.02 -4.83 12.82
C THR A 68 5.79 -3.39 13.26
N ILE A 69 6.75 -2.50 12.99
CA ILE A 69 6.66 -1.07 13.34
C ILE A 69 5.55 -0.40 12.52
N THR A 70 5.49 -0.65 11.21
CA THR A 70 4.48 -0.01 10.36
C THR A 70 3.06 -0.48 10.72
N PHE A 71 2.82 -1.78 10.86
CA PHE A 71 1.50 -2.29 11.23
C PHE A 71 1.12 -1.91 12.66
N GLY A 72 2.05 -2.01 13.61
CA GLY A 72 1.83 -1.63 15.01
C GLY A 72 1.43 -0.15 15.12
N SER A 73 2.19 0.75 14.51
CA SER A 73 1.87 2.19 14.53
C SER A 73 0.58 2.51 13.79
N THR A 74 0.31 1.87 12.64
CA THR A 74 -0.94 2.08 11.90
C THR A 74 -2.14 1.62 12.72
N LEU A 75 -2.10 0.42 13.31
CA LEU A 75 -3.18 -0.10 14.15
C LEU A 75 -3.39 0.73 15.41
N LEU A 76 -2.31 1.13 16.08
CA LEU A 76 -2.39 1.97 17.27
C LEU A 76 -3.03 3.32 16.96
N LEU A 77 -2.59 4.00 15.89
CA LEU A 77 -3.14 5.30 15.51
C LEU A 77 -4.59 5.19 15.04
N SER A 78 -4.92 4.21 14.19
CA SER A 78 -6.30 3.98 13.75
C SER A 78 -7.23 3.60 14.90
N GLY A 79 -6.75 2.80 15.86
CA GLY A 79 -7.51 2.47 17.07
C GLY A 79 -7.71 3.68 17.97
N ALA A 80 -6.68 4.49 18.16
CA ALA A 80 -6.77 5.72 18.94
C ALA A 80 -7.74 6.74 18.32
N THR A 81 -7.68 6.96 17.01
CA THR A 81 -8.61 7.87 16.33
C THR A 81 -10.05 7.36 16.41
N PHE A 82 -10.26 6.06 16.26
CA PHE A 82 -11.59 5.47 16.44
C PHE A 82 -12.11 5.66 17.86
N ALA A 83 -11.27 5.42 18.88
CA ALA A 83 -11.65 5.62 20.27
C ALA A 83 -12.01 7.09 20.57
N ILE A 84 -11.22 8.05 20.06
CA ILE A 84 -11.50 9.48 20.22
C ILE A 84 -12.85 9.85 19.56
N MET A 85 -13.08 9.39 18.33
CA MET A 85 -14.35 9.63 17.61
C MET A 85 -15.55 8.96 18.26
N PHE A 86 -15.35 7.88 19.02
CA PHE A 86 -16.41 7.19 19.75
C PHE A 86 -16.81 7.90 21.05
N VAL A 87 -15.85 8.62 21.66
CA VAL A 87 -16.07 9.36 22.92
C VAL A 87 -16.69 10.74 22.67
N TYR A 88 -16.49 11.32 21.49
CA TYR A 88 -17.02 12.62 21.08
C TYR A 88 -18.39 12.48 20.40
#